data_AF-B6W608-F1
#
_entry.id   AF-B6W608-F1
#
_cell.length_a   1.000
_cell.length_b   1.000
_cell.length_c   1.000
_cell.angle_alpha   90.00
_cell.angle_beta   90.00
_cell.angle_gamma   90.00
#
_symmetry.space_group_name_H-M   'P 1'
#
loop_
_entity.id
_entity.type
_entity.pdbx_description
1 polymer ?
#
loop_
_entity_poly.entity_id
_entity_poly.type
_entity_poly.pdbx_seq_one_letter_code
_entity_poly.pdbx_strand_id
1 'polypeptide(L)'
;KVHKPVNTPCVCDNKDRCRALVEYLLKESLEDKPYYDTFFSHEEDYVAPVTVMQKIDNNHKRLKKRDDKFYMLSINPSQDEAAHLIRRVTGKQVAEFERLTVEEQEKVIHELKNYSRNCMDLYAENFRREKIRSGKDLVYFGRVETERHYRNSDEEVKEGRAKAGDRKPGLQLHVHIIVSRNDVTQTVTLCPLANSRGSVNILNGKKGIIGFDRMEWKARCADRFISMYGYKATHR
;
A
#
# COMPACT_ATOMS: atom_id res chain seq x y z
N LYS A 1 -6.11 1.72 -2.30
CA LYS A 1 -6.69 1.08 -3.50
C LYS A 1 -5.96 -0.23 -3.80
N VAL A 2 -6.69 -1.34 -4.04
CA VAL A 2 -6.12 -2.60 -4.53
C VAL A 2 -6.08 -2.59 -6.06
N HIS A 3 -4.99 -3.01 -6.68
CA HIS A 3 -4.86 -3.12 -8.13
C HIS A 3 -3.82 -4.17 -8.56
N LYS A 4 -3.87 -4.54 -9.84
CA LYS A 4 -2.75 -5.26 -10.48
C LYS A 4 -1.62 -4.27 -10.76
N PRO A 5 -0.36 -4.70 -10.69
CA PRO A 5 0.78 -3.83 -10.97
C PRO A 5 0.96 -3.54 -12.46
N VAL A 6 0.15 -4.10 -13.36
CA VAL A 6 0.21 -3.85 -14.82
C VAL A 6 -0.01 -2.40 -15.24
N ASN A 7 -0.54 -1.58 -14.33
CA ASN A 7 -0.70 -0.13 -14.53
C ASN A 7 0.57 0.65 -14.11
N THR A 8 1.61 -0.06 -13.69
CA THR A 8 2.92 0.48 -13.33
C THR A 8 3.85 0.36 -14.55
N PRO A 9 4.52 1.44 -14.99
CA PRO A 9 5.47 1.39 -16.10
C PRO A 9 6.50 0.26 -15.94
N CYS A 10 6.79 -0.44 -17.03
CA CYS A 10 7.72 -1.57 -17.10
C CYS A 10 7.32 -2.83 -16.29
N VAL A 11 6.13 -2.88 -15.69
CA VAL A 11 5.59 -4.11 -15.06
C VAL A 11 4.56 -4.74 -15.98
N CYS A 12 4.95 -5.79 -16.69
CA CYS A 12 4.12 -6.41 -17.73
C CYS A 12 2.96 -7.24 -17.16
N ASP A 13 3.18 -7.96 -16.06
CA ASP A 13 2.15 -8.73 -15.33
C ASP A 13 2.53 -8.97 -13.87
N ASN A 14 1.68 -9.72 -13.16
CA ASN A 14 1.91 -10.19 -11.80
C ASN A 14 1.95 -11.72 -11.72
N LYS A 15 2.33 -12.42 -12.79
CA LYS A 15 2.35 -13.87 -12.88
C LYS A 15 3.74 -14.47 -12.69
N ASP A 16 4.77 -13.67 -12.91
CA ASP A 16 6.18 -14.04 -12.68
C ASP A 16 6.75 -13.27 -11.47
N ARG A 17 8.02 -12.84 -11.57
CA ARG A 17 8.80 -12.25 -10.47
C ARG A 17 8.44 -10.78 -10.23
N CYS A 18 8.51 -10.33 -8.98
CA CYS A 18 8.25 -8.95 -8.60
C CYS A 18 9.43 -8.00 -8.83
N ARG A 19 10.57 -8.49 -9.34
CA ARG A 19 11.79 -7.71 -9.60
C ARG A 19 11.51 -6.39 -10.34
N ALA A 20 10.79 -6.43 -11.45
CA ALA A 20 10.49 -5.23 -12.23
C ALA A 20 9.69 -4.19 -11.42
N LEU A 21 8.78 -4.64 -10.57
CA LEU A 21 8.02 -3.76 -9.69
C LEU A 21 8.89 -3.19 -8.58
N VAL A 22 9.73 -4.00 -7.94
CA VAL A 22 10.66 -3.54 -6.90
C VAL A 22 11.64 -2.52 -7.47
N GLU A 23 12.21 -2.78 -8.64
CA GLU A 23 13.10 -1.85 -9.35
C GLU A 23 12.39 -0.57 -9.78
N TYR A 24 11.12 -0.65 -10.22
CA TYR A 24 10.32 0.54 -10.53
C TYR A 24 10.13 1.41 -9.29
N LEU A 25 9.71 0.80 -8.17
CA LEU A 25 9.48 1.52 -6.93
C LEU A 25 10.78 2.14 -6.39
N LEU A 26 11.93 1.51 -6.62
CA LEU A 26 13.24 2.09 -6.31
C LEU A 26 13.60 3.29 -7.21
N LYS A 27 13.24 3.26 -8.49
CA LYS A 27 13.60 4.31 -9.47
C LYS A 27 12.83 5.61 -9.30
N GLU A 28 11.71 5.62 -8.57
CA GLU A 28 10.98 6.87 -8.30
C GLU A 28 11.73 7.83 -7.35
N SER A 29 12.87 7.43 -6.77
CA SER A 29 13.82 8.34 -6.12
C SER A 29 15.02 8.61 -7.04
N LEU A 30 14.93 9.68 -7.84
CA LEU A 30 16.06 10.17 -8.65
C LEU A 30 17.15 10.88 -7.81
N GLU A 31 16.89 11.11 -6.52
CA GLU A 31 17.77 11.78 -5.57
C GLU A 31 17.99 10.89 -4.35
N ASP A 32 19.23 10.86 -3.85
CA ASP A 32 19.59 10.21 -2.60
C ASP A 32 18.96 10.98 -1.43
N LYS A 33 17.90 10.40 -0.84
CA LYS A 33 17.11 11.06 0.21
C LYS A 33 17.55 10.51 1.57
N PRO A 34 18.13 11.33 2.47
CA PRO A 34 18.74 10.84 3.71
C PRO A 34 17.73 10.22 4.70
N TYR A 35 16.44 10.53 4.54
CA TYR A 35 15.33 10.01 5.35
C TYR A 35 14.67 8.77 4.74
N TYR A 36 15.13 8.30 3.58
CA TYR A 36 14.44 7.31 2.77
C TYR A 36 15.40 6.38 2.04
N ASP A 37 15.40 5.07 2.30
CA ASP A 37 15.85 4.15 1.24
C ASP A 37 15.42 2.67 1.34
N THR A 38 14.28 2.34 1.94
CA THR A 38 13.86 0.93 1.96
C THR A 38 12.37 0.68 2.01
N PHE A 39 12.06 -0.59 1.81
CA PHE A 39 10.79 -1.17 2.17
C PHE A 39 10.67 -1.35 3.70
N PHE A 40 9.46 -1.57 4.17
CA PHE A 40 9.13 -2.02 5.52
C PHE A 40 8.22 -3.25 5.43
N SER A 41 8.18 -4.07 6.48
CA SER A 41 7.24 -5.18 6.62
C SER A 41 6.26 -4.92 7.75
N HIS A 42 5.45 -5.93 8.10
CA HIS A 42 4.58 -5.83 9.27
C HIS A 42 5.36 -5.59 10.57
N GLU A 43 6.57 -6.12 10.69
CA GLU A 43 7.34 -6.09 11.94
C GLU A 43 8.61 -5.24 11.84
N GLU A 44 9.16 -5.07 10.64
CA GLU A 44 10.43 -4.38 10.43
C GLU A 44 10.19 -3.04 9.73
N ASP A 45 10.83 -1.96 10.21
CA ASP A 45 10.81 -0.65 9.54
C ASP A 45 11.74 -0.56 8.34
N TYR A 46 12.70 -1.49 8.24
CA TYR A 46 13.71 -1.54 7.20
C TYR A 46 13.79 -2.96 6.64
N VAL A 47 13.58 -3.10 5.33
CA VAL A 47 13.72 -4.35 4.59
C VAL A 47 14.42 -4.06 3.28
N ALA A 48 15.54 -4.73 3.05
CA ALA A 48 16.31 -4.61 1.82
C ALA A 48 15.50 -5.08 0.60
N PRO A 49 15.62 -4.42 -0.57
CA PRO A 49 14.90 -4.82 -1.78
C PRO A 49 15.13 -6.27 -2.22
N VAL A 50 16.35 -6.80 -2.00
CA VAL A 50 16.66 -8.21 -2.28
C VAL A 50 15.81 -9.16 -1.45
N THR A 51 15.58 -8.83 -0.17
CA THR A 51 14.72 -9.60 0.73
C THR A 51 13.27 -9.55 0.28
N VAL A 52 12.79 -8.39 -0.18
CA VAL A 52 11.44 -8.25 -0.76
C VAL A 52 11.26 -9.18 -1.96
N MET A 53 12.20 -9.13 -2.91
CA MET A 53 12.18 -9.99 -4.10
C MET A 53 12.17 -11.46 -3.71
N GLN A 54 13.08 -11.89 -2.82
CA GLN A 54 13.16 -13.27 -2.39
C GLN A 54 11.90 -13.74 -1.66
N LYS A 55 11.35 -12.95 -0.74
CA LYS A 55 10.17 -13.37 0.05
C LYS A 55 8.90 -13.43 -0.81
N ILE A 56 8.70 -12.47 -1.72
CA ILE A 56 7.53 -12.47 -2.62
C ILE A 56 7.67 -13.57 -3.69
N ASP A 57 8.82 -13.65 -4.36
CA ASP A 57 9.02 -14.58 -5.48
C ASP A 57 9.06 -16.06 -5.04
N ASN A 58 9.30 -16.36 -3.76
CA ASN A 58 9.26 -17.74 -3.25
C ASN A 58 7.91 -18.11 -2.57
N ASN A 59 6.96 -17.18 -2.48
CA ASN A 59 5.68 -17.39 -1.78
C ASN A 59 4.54 -17.80 -2.73
N HIS A 60 4.75 -18.85 -3.53
CA HIS A 60 3.79 -19.29 -4.55
C HIS A 60 3.50 -20.79 -4.55
N LYS A 61 3.66 -21.48 -3.41
CA LYS A 61 3.30 -22.90 -3.28
C LYS A 61 1.88 -23.12 -3.79
N ARG A 62 1.71 -24.11 -4.68
CA ARG A 62 0.44 -24.49 -5.33
C ARG A 62 -0.14 -23.47 -6.33
N LEU A 63 0.51 -22.32 -6.57
CA LEU A 63 0.12 -21.42 -7.66
C LEU A 63 0.71 -21.91 -8.99
N LYS A 64 -0.09 -21.91 -10.06
CA LYS A 64 0.34 -22.31 -11.40
C LYS A 64 1.06 -21.15 -12.10
N LYS A 65 1.74 -21.42 -13.22
CA LYS A 65 2.42 -20.37 -14.00
C LYS A 65 1.51 -19.19 -14.34
N ARG A 66 0.28 -19.46 -14.78
CA ARG A 66 -0.70 -18.43 -15.18
C ARG A 66 -1.39 -17.68 -14.04
N ASP A 67 -1.22 -18.14 -12.80
CA ASP A 67 -1.83 -17.52 -11.64
C ASP A 67 -1.14 -16.22 -11.29
N ASP A 68 -1.91 -15.19 -10.92
CA ASP A 68 -1.37 -14.03 -10.24
C ASP A 68 -0.57 -14.51 -9.00
N LYS A 69 0.62 -13.93 -8.75
CA LYS A 69 1.54 -14.28 -7.65
C LYS A 69 1.52 -13.25 -6.54
N PHE A 70 1.34 -11.98 -6.90
CA PHE A 70 1.28 -10.86 -5.97
C PHE A 70 0.30 -9.79 -6.47
N TYR A 71 -0.05 -8.87 -5.59
CA TYR A 71 -0.88 -7.71 -5.87
C TYR A 71 -0.20 -6.43 -5.38
N MET A 72 -0.64 -5.30 -5.92
CA MET A 72 -0.19 -3.99 -5.49
C MET A 72 -1.33 -3.23 -4.82
N LEU A 73 -1.03 -2.63 -3.68
CA LEU A 73 -1.94 -1.75 -2.96
C LEU A 73 -1.31 -0.36 -2.89
N SER A 74 -2.17 0.65 -2.78
CA SER A 74 -1.76 1.99 -2.41
C SER A 74 -2.56 2.50 -1.22
N ILE A 75 -1.87 3.04 -0.22
CA ILE A 75 -2.47 3.76 0.90
C ILE A 75 -2.15 5.23 0.67
N ASN A 76 -3.20 6.00 0.42
CA ASN A 76 -3.09 7.38 -0.03
C ASN A 76 -3.94 8.23 0.93
N PRO A 77 -3.36 8.74 2.02
CA PRO A 77 -4.01 9.79 2.77
C PRO A 77 -4.43 10.94 1.84
N SER A 78 -5.56 11.57 2.11
CA SER A 78 -5.92 12.82 1.45
C SER A 78 -4.91 13.92 1.80
N GLN A 79 -4.95 15.05 1.08
CA GLN A 79 -4.13 16.22 1.43
C GLN A 79 -4.40 16.67 2.87
N ASP A 80 -5.67 16.66 3.30
CA ASP A 80 -6.07 17.05 4.65
C ASP A 80 -5.63 16.04 5.71
N GLU A 81 -5.72 14.73 5.40
CA GLU A 81 -5.22 13.67 6.29
C GLU A 81 -3.70 13.76 6.43
N ALA A 82 -2.97 13.98 5.33
CA ALA A 82 -1.53 14.16 5.35
C ALA A 82 -1.11 15.40 6.16
N ALA A 83 -1.77 16.54 5.95
CA ALA A 83 -1.53 17.76 6.71
C ALA A 83 -1.83 17.57 8.21
N HIS A 84 -2.92 16.87 8.54
CA HIS A 84 -3.28 16.55 9.91
C HIS A 84 -2.25 15.63 10.57
N LEU A 85 -1.79 14.59 9.87
CA LEU A 85 -0.75 13.70 10.37
C LEU A 85 0.54 14.48 10.69
N ILE A 86 1.01 15.30 9.75
CA ILE A 86 2.20 16.14 9.96
C ILE A 86 2.00 17.02 11.18
N ARG A 87 0.87 17.75 11.27
CA ARG A 87 0.58 18.62 12.40
C ARG A 87 0.54 17.86 13.73
N ARG A 88 0.00 16.64 13.76
CA ARG A 88 -0.06 15.81 14.97
C ARG A 88 1.32 15.34 15.42
N VAL A 89 2.19 15.02 14.47
CA VAL A 89 3.54 14.49 14.75
C VAL A 89 4.55 15.59 15.07
N THR A 90 4.49 16.71 14.35
CA THR A 90 5.54 17.75 14.39
C THR A 90 5.06 19.06 15.01
N GLY A 91 3.75 19.26 15.15
CA GLY A 91 3.15 20.54 15.55
C GLY A 91 3.12 21.60 14.45
N LYS A 92 3.69 21.32 13.26
CA LYS A 92 3.82 22.28 12.16
C LYS A 92 2.72 22.11 11.12
N GLN A 93 2.45 23.21 10.39
CA GLN A 93 1.70 23.17 9.14
C GLN A 93 2.64 23.54 8.00
N VAL A 94 2.75 22.65 7.02
CA VAL A 94 3.61 22.84 5.85
C VAL A 94 2.83 22.50 4.58
N ALA A 95 3.10 23.23 3.50
CA ALA A 95 2.51 22.96 2.20
C ALA A 95 3.24 21.82 1.45
N GLU A 96 4.52 21.59 1.76
CA GLU A 96 5.41 20.63 1.10
C GLU A 96 6.17 19.87 2.18
N PHE A 97 6.42 18.57 1.96
CA PHE A 97 7.02 17.68 2.97
C PHE A 97 8.50 18.03 3.24
N GLU A 98 9.20 18.58 2.24
CA GLU A 98 10.61 18.96 2.33
C GLU A 98 10.86 20.16 3.25
N ARG A 99 9.82 20.86 3.70
CA ARG A 99 9.93 21.96 4.68
C ARG A 99 10.14 21.49 6.12
N LEU A 100 9.97 20.20 6.39
CA LEU A 100 10.24 19.59 7.68
C LEU A 100 11.75 19.31 7.83
N THR A 101 12.25 19.23 9.07
CA THR A 101 13.61 18.71 9.29
C THR A 101 13.65 17.21 9.01
N VAL A 102 14.85 16.64 8.81
CA VAL A 102 15.02 15.20 8.57
C VAL A 102 14.40 14.38 9.71
N GLU A 103 14.60 14.77 10.97
CA GLU A 103 14.06 14.08 12.14
C GLU A 103 12.52 14.15 12.20
N GLU A 104 11.94 15.25 11.73
CA GLU A 104 10.48 15.40 11.62
C GLU A 104 9.91 14.54 10.49
N GLN A 105 10.61 14.49 9.35
CA GLN A 105 10.23 13.64 8.22
C GLN A 105 10.25 12.17 8.62
N GLU A 106 11.30 11.71 9.30
CA GLU A 106 11.43 10.34 9.80
C GLU A 106 10.27 9.97 10.73
N LYS A 107 9.90 10.85 11.67
CA LYS A 107 8.76 10.63 12.57
C LYS A 107 7.44 10.52 11.80
N VAL A 108 7.20 11.39 10.82
CA VAL A 108 5.97 11.33 10.00
C VAL A 108 5.94 10.05 9.17
N ILE A 109 7.07 9.66 8.57
CA ILE A 109 7.21 8.42 7.79
C ILE A 109 6.95 7.20 8.68
N HIS A 110 7.50 7.18 9.90
CA HIS A 110 7.26 6.10 10.87
C HIS A 110 5.77 5.96 11.20
N GLU A 111 5.07 7.06 11.45
CA GLU A 111 3.62 7.02 11.69
C GLU A 111 2.82 6.58 10.45
N LEU A 112 3.25 6.98 9.25
CA LEU A 112 2.64 6.52 8.02
C LEU A 112 2.86 5.01 7.78
N LYS A 113 4.01 4.45 8.17
CA LYS A 113 4.25 3.00 8.21
C LYS A 113 3.31 2.32 9.21
N ASN A 114 3.15 2.86 10.42
CA ASN A 114 2.26 2.32 11.44
C ASN A 114 0.79 2.32 11.02
N TYR A 115 0.32 3.41 10.42
CA TYR A 115 -1.01 3.47 9.81
C TYR A 115 -1.15 2.42 8.71
N SER A 116 -0.12 2.24 7.89
CA SER A 116 -0.12 1.24 6.82
C SER A 116 -0.17 -0.20 7.35
N ARG A 117 0.53 -0.51 8.45
CA ARG A 117 0.45 -1.81 9.14
C ARG A 117 -0.98 -2.10 9.61
N ASN A 118 -1.62 -1.12 10.25
CA ASN A 118 -3.02 -1.23 10.66
C ASN A 118 -3.96 -1.44 9.46
N CYS A 119 -3.71 -0.76 8.34
CA CYS A 119 -4.48 -1.00 7.11
C CYS A 119 -4.28 -2.43 6.58
N MET A 120 -3.11 -3.03 6.79
CA MET A 120 -2.83 -4.41 6.40
C MET A 120 -3.42 -5.45 7.36
N ASP A 121 -3.60 -5.12 8.65
CA ASP A 121 -4.45 -5.91 9.55
C ASP A 121 -5.89 -5.95 9.05
N LEU A 122 -6.45 -4.78 8.72
CA LEU A 122 -7.80 -4.68 8.15
C LEU A 122 -7.91 -5.40 6.80
N TYR A 123 -6.84 -5.39 5.99
CA TYR A 123 -6.77 -6.13 4.74
C TYR A 123 -6.84 -7.64 4.98
N ALA A 124 -6.10 -8.17 5.97
CA ALA A 124 -6.14 -9.58 6.34
C ALA A 124 -7.54 -10.00 6.81
N GLU A 125 -8.11 -9.26 7.76
CA GLU A 125 -9.44 -9.54 8.33
C GLU A 125 -10.56 -9.52 7.28
N ASN A 126 -10.44 -8.65 6.27
CA ASN A 126 -11.44 -8.51 5.21
C ASN A 126 -11.59 -9.77 4.34
N PHE A 127 -10.61 -10.69 4.35
CA PHE A 127 -10.77 -11.99 3.69
C PHE A 127 -11.72 -12.94 4.42
N ARG A 128 -12.01 -12.66 5.70
CA ARG A 128 -12.92 -13.44 6.55
C ARG A 128 -12.52 -14.92 6.60
N ARG A 129 -11.21 -15.20 6.62
CA ARG A 129 -10.63 -16.55 6.71
C ARG A 129 -10.16 -16.79 8.13
N GLU A 130 -10.55 -17.90 8.74
CA GLU A 130 -10.22 -18.22 10.14
C GLU A 130 -8.71 -18.15 10.46
N LYS A 131 -7.86 -18.52 9.51
CA LYS A 131 -6.39 -18.53 9.63
C LYS A 131 -5.72 -17.19 9.31
N ILE A 132 -6.48 -16.18 8.87
CA ILE A 132 -5.96 -14.89 8.39
C ILE A 132 -6.66 -13.80 9.20
N ARG A 133 -5.98 -13.32 10.23
CA ARG A 133 -6.54 -12.42 11.24
C ARG A 133 -5.79 -11.11 11.36
N SER A 134 -4.56 -11.04 10.87
CA SER A 134 -3.73 -9.84 10.95
C SER A 134 -2.76 -9.75 9.78
N GLY A 135 -2.11 -8.60 9.63
CA GLY A 135 -1.04 -8.38 8.68
C GLY A 135 0.16 -9.32 8.88
N LYS A 136 0.33 -9.90 10.08
CA LYS A 136 1.34 -10.94 10.36
C LYS A 136 1.13 -12.23 9.58
N ASP A 137 -0.11 -12.50 9.18
CA ASP A 137 -0.45 -13.68 8.39
C ASP A 137 -0.14 -13.48 6.90
N LEU A 138 0.27 -12.27 6.49
CA LEU A 138 0.52 -11.89 5.11
C LEU A 138 2.02 -11.77 4.83
N VAL A 139 2.43 -12.12 3.60
CA VAL A 139 3.74 -11.69 3.08
C VAL A 139 3.53 -10.39 2.32
N TYR A 140 3.88 -9.26 2.92
CA TYR A 140 3.82 -7.96 2.26
C TYR A 140 5.00 -7.06 2.62
N PHE A 141 5.26 -6.10 1.73
CA PHE A 141 6.27 -5.07 1.91
C PHE A 141 5.72 -3.73 1.42
N GLY A 142 5.87 -2.70 2.23
CA GLY A 142 5.47 -1.34 1.91
C GLY A 142 6.67 -0.44 1.61
N ARG A 143 6.48 0.57 0.78
CA ARG A 143 7.43 1.66 0.52
C ARG A 143 6.63 2.97 0.58
N VAL A 144 7.02 3.88 1.45
CA VAL A 144 6.45 5.23 1.55
C VAL A 144 7.02 6.08 0.40
N GLU A 145 6.21 6.94 -0.18
CA GLU A 145 6.61 7.89 -1.21
C GLU A 145 6.11 9.27 -0.79
N THR A 146 6.95 10.28 -0.99
CA THR A 146 6.66 11.66 -0.57
C THR A 146 6.33 12.59 -1.73
N GLU A 147 6.44 12.08 -2.96
CA GLU A 147 6.27 12.85 -4.20
C GLU A 147 5.44 12.08 -5.21
N ARG A 148 4.74 12.81 -6.08
CA ARG A 148 4.12 12.24 -7.28
C ARG A 148 4.46 13.09 -8.46
N HIS A 149 4.53 12.48 -9.63
CA HIS A 149 4.75 13.17 -10.88
C HIS A 149 3.51 13.08 -11.76
N TYR A 150 3.29 14.13 -12.56
CA TYR A 150 2.24 14.14 -13.56
C TYR A 150 2.53 13.10 -14.65
N ARG A 151 1.48 12.37 -15.04
CA ARG A 151 1.54 11.40 -16.14
C ARG A 151 0.89 12.00 -17.38
N ASN A 152 1.26 11.52 -18.56
CA ASN A 152 0.61 11.91 -19.83
C ASN A 152 -0.92 11.70 -19.82
N SER A 153 -1.41 10.77 -19.01
CA SER A 153 -2.83 10.47 -18.88
C SER A 153 -3.57 11.38 -17.89
N ASP A 154 -2.88 12.22 -17.12
CA ASP A 154 -3.50 13.12 -16.15
C ASP A 154 -4.24 14.26 -16.89
N GLU A 155 -5.42 14.62 -16.40
CA GLU A 155 -6.26 15.64 -17.06
C GLU A 155 -5.56 17.01 -17.10
N GLU A 156 -4.83 17.37 -16.04
CA GLU A 156 -4.03 18.59 -16.00
C GLU A 156 -2.97 18.65 -17.11
N VAL A 157 -2.42 17.50 -17.50
CA VAL A 157 -1.46 17.43 -18.62
C VAL A 157 -2.17 17.52 -19.96
N LYS A 158 -3.30 16.81 -20.12
CA LYS A 158 -4.11 16.86 -21.34
C LYS A 158 -4.64 18.27 -21.63
N GLU A 159 -4.98 19.01 -20.58
CA GLU A 159 -5.45 20.40 -20.65
C GLU A 159 -4.30 21.42 -20.74
N GLY A 160 -3.05 20.98 -20.71
CA GLY A 160 -1.87 21.85 -20.79
C GLY A 160 -1.59 22.68 -19.55
N ARG A 161 -2.25 22.39 -18.41
CA ARG A 161 -2.03 23.05 -17.11
C ARG A 161 -0.80 22.54 -16.36
N ALA A 162 -0.28 21.36 -16.74
CA ALA A 162 0.94 20.76 -16.22
C ALA A 162 1.68 20.01 -17.34
N LYS A 163 2.96 19.66 -17.14
CA LYS A 163 3.70 18.78 -18.06
C LYS A 163 3.89 17.41 -17.44
N ALA A 164 3.86 16.37 -18.29
CA ALA A 164 4.21 15.03 -17.82
C ALA A 164 5.66 15.00 -17.34
N GLY A 165 5.89 14.34 -16.21
CA GLY A 165 7.17 14.34 -15.50
C GLY A 165 7.33 15.49 -14.51
N ASP A 166 6.49 16.52 -14.53
CA ASP A 166 6.55 17.57 -13.50
C ASP A 166 6.08 17.01 -12.15
N ARG A 167 6.70 17.48 -11.07
CA ARG A 167 6.29 17.15 -9.70
C ARG A 167 4.92 17.75 -9.40
N LYS A 168 4.02 16.94 -8.84
CA LYS A 168 2.72 17.41 -8.33
C LYS A 168 2.95 18.23 -7.06
N PRO A 169 2.31 19.41 -6.95
CA PRO A 169 2.44 20.25 -5.76
C PRO A 169 1.70 19.64 -4.55
N GLY A 170 1.98 20.14 -3.36
CA GLY A 170 1.30 19.76 -2.13
C GLY A 170 1.88 18.51 -1.46
N LEU A 171 1.17 18.00 -0.46
CA LEU A 171 1.61 16.86 0.32
C LEU A 171 1.32 15.56 -0.42
N GLN A 172 2.33 15.01 -1.11
CA GLN A 172 2.17 13.79 -1.90
C GLN A 172 2.50 12.51 -1.10
N LEU A 173 2.29 12.51 0.22
CA LEU A 173 2.53 11.35 1.08
C LEU A 173 1.63 10.17 0.70
N HIS A 174 2.23 9.04 0.36
CA HIS A 174 1.51 7.80 0.10
C HIS A 174 2.39 6.57 0.31
N VAL A 175 1.79 5.39 0.26
CA VAL A 175 2.50 4.12 0.44
C VAL A 175 2.13 3.14 -0.65
N HIS A 176 3.13 2.60 -1.32
CA HIS A 176 3.01 1.46 -2.20
C HIS A 176 3.23 0.17 -1.42
N ILE A 177 2.35 -0.81 -1.57
CA ILE A 177 2.48 -2.12 -0.92
C ILE A 177 2.47 -3.20 -1.98
N ILE A 178 3.46 -4.09 -1.91
CA ILE A 178 3.49 -5.37 -2.62
C ILE A 178 3.02 -6.43 -1.63
N VAL A 179 2.00 -7.20 -1.98
CA VAL A 179 1.47 -8.29 -1.13
C VAL A 179 1.38 -9.57 -1.92
N SER A 180 1.91 -10.66 -1.37
CA SER A 180 1.80 -11.99 -1.98
C SER A 180 0.34 -12.43 -2.04
N ARG A 181 0.03 -13.25 -3.05
CA ARG A 181 -1.27 -13.92 -3.15
C ARG A 181 -1.41 -15.02 -2.10
N ASN A 182 -0.33 -15.59 -1.58
CA ASN A 182 -0.42 -16.57 -0.51
C ASN A 182 -0.13 -15.93 0.87
N ASP A 183 -0.67 -16.56 1.91
CA ASP A 183 -0.32 -16.24 3.30
C ASP A 183 1.12 -16.71 3.64
N VAL A 184 1.59 -16.35 4.84
CA VAL A 184 2.94 -16.74 5.32
C VAL A 184 3.15 -18.26 5.34
N THR A 185 2.10 -19.05 5.62
CA THR A 185 2.19 -20.52 5.64
C THR A 185 2.07 -21.17 4.27
N GLN A 186 1.71 -20.39 3.25
CA GLN A 186 1.39 -20.85 1.89
C GLN A 186 0.31 -21.94 1.86
N THR A 187 -0.68 -21.84 2.75
CA THR A 187 -1.84 -22.74 2.82
C THR A 187 -3.15 -22.06 2.43
N VAL A 188 -3.19 -20.72 2.46
CA VAL A 188 -4.35 -19.91 2.10
C VAL A 188 -3.98 -18.96 0.97
N THR A 189 -4.78 -18.99 -0.10
CA THR A 189 -4.67 -18.08 -1.24
C THR A 189 -5.66 -16.91 -1.09
N LEU A 190 -5.15 -15.70 -1.21
CA LEU A 190 -5.79 -14.41 -0.96
C LEU A 190 -5.94 -13.64 -2.27
N CYS A 191 -7.17 -13.53 -2.76
CA CYS A 191 -7.49 -12.87 -4.03
C CYS A 191 -8.32 -11.60 -3.77
N PRO A 192 -7.72 -10.43 -3.53
CA PRO A 192 -8.44 -9.19 -3.23
C PRO A 192 -9.21 -8.61 -4.44
N LEU A 193 -8.95 -9.13 -5.64
CA LEU A 193 -9.61 -8.77 -6.88
C LEU A 193 -10.71 -9.76 -7.29
N ALA A 194 -11.02 -10.76 -6.45
CA ALA A 194 -12.13 -11.66 -6.70
C ALA A 194 -13.47 -10.92 -6.70
N ASN A 195 -14.45 -11.44 -7.46
CA ASN A 195 -15.80 -10.86 -7.52
C ASN A 195 -16.62 -11.12 -6.25
N SER A 196 -16.24 -12.11 -5.44
CA SER A 196 -16.91 -12.40 -4.16
C SER A 196 -16.61 -11.33 -3.13
N ARG A 197 -17.64 -10.71 -2.57
CA ARG A 197 -17.56 -9.58 -1.61
C ARG A 197 -18.22 -9.94 -0.27
N GLY A 198 -17.94 -11.14 0.22
CA GLY A 198 -18.58 -11.67 1.42
C GLY A 198 -19.77 -12.58 1.16
N SER A 199 -19.74 -13.34 0.06
CA SER A 199 -20.73 -14.37 -0.23
C SER A 199 -20.66 -15.47 0.81
N VAL A 200 -21.81 -15.93 1.31
CA VAL A 200 -21.91 -17.10 2.17
C VAL A 200 -21.75 -18.35 1.31
N ASN A 201 -20.67 -19.08 1.51
CA ASN A 201 -20.48 -20.41 0.94
C ASN A 201 -20.72 -21.46 2.01
N ILE A 202 -21.42 -22.53 1.67
CA ILE A 202 -21.57 -23.70 2.52
C ILE A 202 -20.61 -24.76 2.00
N LEU A 203 -19.56 -25.05 2.76
CA LEU A 203 -18.61 -26.11 2.48
C LEU A 203 -18.69 -27.13 3.62
N ASN A 204 -19.00 -28.38 3.29
CA ASN A 204 -19.16 -29.47 4.26
C ASN A 204 -20.12 -29.13 5.42
N GLY A 205 -21.23 -28.46 5.13
CA GLY A 205 -22.24 -28.06 6.13
C GLY A 205 -21.89 -26.84 6.99
N LYS A 206 -20.66 -26.29 6.88
CA LYS A 206 -20.28 -25.05 7.58
C LYS A 206 -20.49 -23.82 6.69
N LYS A 207 -21.23 -22.83 7.19
CA LYS A 207 -21.34 -21.50 6.56
C LYS A 207 -20.02 -20.74 6.76
N GLY A 208 -19.37 -20.40 5.65
CA GLY A 208 -18.19 -19.54 5.63
C GLY A 208 -18.44 -18.34 4.74
N ILE A 209 -18.18 -17.13 5.25
CA ILE A 209 -18.24 -15.91 4.46
C ILE A 209 -16.89 -15.77 3.74
N ILE A 210 -16.90 -15.69 2.41
CA ILE A 210 -15.67 -15.62 1.61
C ILE A 210 -15.73 -14.42 0.69
N GLY A 211 -14.62 -13.68 0.61
CA GLY A 211 -14.46 -12.60 -0.35
C GLY A 211 -13.53 -11.52 0.17
N PHE A 212 -13.43 -10.44 -0.58
CA PHE A 212 -12.74 -9.24 -0.15
C PHE A 212 -13.54 -8.03 -0.65
N ASP A 213 -14.09 -7.23 0.25
CA ASP A 213 -14.78 -6.01 -0.15
C ASP A 213 -13.82 -4.81 -0.13
N ARG A 214 -13.48 -4.30 -1.31
CA ARG A 214 -12.54 -3.17 -1.46
C ARG A 214 -13.08 -1.85 -0.89
N MET A 215 -14.40 -1.66 -0.89
CA MET A 215 -15.03 -0.46 -0.35
C MET A 215 -15.08 -0.52 1.17
N GLU A 216 -15.40 -1.70 1.72
CA GLU A 216 -15.32 -1.93 3.17
C GLU A 216 -13.90 -1.72 3.69
N TRP A 217 -12.89 -2.32 3.04
CA TRP A 217 -11.50 -2.10 3.44
C TRP A 217 -11.11 -0.61 3.40
N LYS A 218 -11.49 0.11 2.33
CA LYS A 218 -11.24 1.55 2.23
C LYS A 218 -11.90 2.33 3.38
N ALA A 219 -13.17 2.05 3.67
CA ALA A 219 -13.91 2.72 4.75
C ALA A 219 -13.26 2.43 6.12
N ARG A 220 -12.95 1.16 6.40
CA ARG A 220 -12.30 0.75 7.66
C ARG A 220 -10.92 1.39 7.83
N CYS A 221 -10.15 1.57 6.75
CA CYS A 221 -8.88 2.30 6.82
C CYS A 221 -9.10 3.78 7.18
N ALA A 222 -10.09 4.44 6.57
CA ALA A 222 -10.42 5.84 6.92
C ALA A 222 -10.84 5.98 8.38
N ASP A 223 -11.71 5.08 8.87
CA ASP A 223 -12.12 5.04 10.29
C ASP A 223 -10.92 4.80 11.21
N ARG A 224 -9.99 3.93 10.79
CA ARG A 224 -8.75 3.68 11.52
C ARG A 224 -7.86 4.92 11.58
N PHE A 225 -7.74 5.68 10.50
CA PHE A 225 -7.00 6.94 10.50
C PHE A 225 -7.59 7.94 11.50
N ILE A 226 -8.92 8.10 11.49
CA ILE A 226 -9.66 8.94 12.44
C ILE A 226 -9.37 8.49 13.88
N SER A 227 -9.47 7.19 14.16
CA SER A 227 -9.25 6.64 15.50
C SER A 227 -7.80 6.81 15.97
N MET A 228 -6.81 6.64 15.10
CA MET A 228 -5.39 6.73 15.47
C MET A 228 -4.96 8.17 15.73
N TYR A 229 -5.43 9.11 14.91
CA TYR A 229 -4.91 10.48 14.89
C TYR A 229 -5.92 11.54 15.35
N GLY A 230 -7.13 11.14 15.74
CA GLY A 230 -8.19 12.06 16.15
C GLY A 230 -8.62 13.02 15.03
N TYR A 231 -8.52 12.58 13.77
CA TYR A 231 -8.88 13.40 12.61
C TYR A 231 -10.39 13.62 12.55
N LYS A 232 -10.81 14.86 12.30
CA LYS A 232 -12.22 15.20 12.08
C LYS A 232 -12.37 15.65 10.64
N ALA A 233 -12.96 14.79 9.81
CA ALA A 233 -13.26 15.13 8.42
C ALA A 233 -14.13 16.39 8.40
N THR A 234 -13.69 17.41 7.68
CA THR A 234 -14.40 18.70 7.59
C THR A 234 -15.58 18.66 6.63
N HIS A 235 -15.69 17.62 5.79
CA HIS A 235 -16.78 17.44 4.83
C HIS A 235 -17.14 15.94 4.68
N ARG A 236 -18.44 15.63 4.73
CA ARG A 236 -19.03 14.32 4.37
C ARG A 236 -19.73 14.43 3.03
#